data_AF-A0A814P801-F1
#
_entry.id   AF-A0A814P801-F1
#
_cell.length_a   1.000
_cell.length_b   1.000
_cell.length_c   1.000
_cell.angle_alpha   90.00
_cell.angle_beta   90.00
_cell.angle_gamma   90.00
#
_symmetry.space_group_name_H-M   'P 1'
#
loop_
_entity.id
_entity.type
_entity.pdbx_description
1 polymer ?
#
loop_
_entity_poly.entity_id
_entity_poly.type
_entity_poly.pdbx_seq_one_letter_code
_entity_poly.pdbx_strand_id
1 'polypeptide(L)'
;MTTMFIDSIASCSIRSIKLFTFGCTLAVVLTIFQYEHKLRLFNSPRFMLTLPILSLIPICGFGAALVGLLYPMVISTIQQTSFLEHNNNNNNNIIRKSEVCKSVVIFLGINHLCVKIPFRSDLHFTLTLVFFCIAFWWWFDRSIITFIFSILVSLILTTITEILLRAGALQYTYSDFYLKTCVPCLTFAGAILTIQITKLLSQPGQPSSTLDISNEHEHIKND
;
A
#
# COMPACT_ATOMS: atom_id res chain seq x y z
N MET A 1 -18.44 -29.61 -7.84
CA MET A 1 -17.10 -29.28 -7.26
C MET A 1 -16.32 -28.35 -8.16
N THR A 2 -16.21 -28.60 -9.47
CA THR A 2 -15.50 -27.73 -10.42
C THR A 2 -16.09 -26.33 -10.58
N THR A 3 -17.42 -26.19 -10.58
CA THR A 3 -18.12 -24.90 -10.69
C THR A 3 -17.86 -23.97 -9.48
N MET A 4 -17.94 -24.49 -8.25
CA MET A 4 -17.57 -23.76 -7.03
C MET A 4 -16.09 -23.33 -7.00
N PHE A 5 -15.19 -24.16 -7.54
CA PHE A 5 -13.77 -23.78 -7.65
C PHE A 5 -13.57 -22.65 -8.66
N ILE A 6 -14.28 -22.68 -9.79
CA ILE A 6 -14.21 -21.63 -10.82
C ILE A 6 -14.74 -20.30 -10.28
N ASP A 7 -15.84 -20.30 -9.53
CA ASP A 7 -16.41 -19.08 -8.94
C ASP A 7 -15.47 -18.46 -7.87
N SER A 8 -14.81 -19.32 -7.08
CA SER A 8 -13.80 -18.89 -6.10
C SER A 8 -12.55 -18.31 -6.78
N ILE A 9 -12.06 -18.96 -7.84
CA ILE A 9 -10.92 -18.47 -8.62
C ILE A 9 -11.26 -17.13 -9.31
N ALA A 10 -12.47 -16.99 -9.86
CA ALA A 10 -12.92 -15.77 -10.52
C ALA A 10 -12.99 -14.58 -9.54
N SER A 11 -13.57 -14.78 -8.36
CA SER A 11 -13.64 -13.73 -7.32
C SER A 11 -12.25 -13.30 -6.82
N CYS A 12 -11.34 -14.26 -6.68
CA CYS A 12 -9.94 -14.01 -6.31
C CYS A 12 -9.18 -13.23 -7.41
N SER A 13 -9.42 -13.58 -8.67
CA SER A 13 -8.83 -12.91 -9.84
C SER A 13 -9.28 -11.45 -9.93
N ILE A 14 -10.59 -11.17 -9.78
CA ILE A 14 -11.14 -9.81 -9.81
C ILE A 14 -10.53 -8.94 -8.70
N ARG A 15 -10.38 -9.50 -7.49
CA ARG A 15 -9.76 -8.80 -6.37
C ARG A 15 -8.29 -8.47 -6.65
N SER A 16 -7.55 -9.42 -7.23
CA SER A 16 -6.15 -9.21 -7.60
C SER A 16 -6.00 -8.13 -8.67
N ILE A 17 -6.88 -8.08 -9.67
CA ILE A 17 -6.89 -7.02 -10.69
C ILE A 17 -7.14 -5.65 -10.05
N LYS A 18 -8.13 -5.52 -9.16
CA LYS A 18 -8.41 -4.25 -8.46
C LYS A 18 -7.21 -3.76 -7.64
N LEU A 19 -6.52 -4.67 -6.96
CA LEU A 19 -5.32 -4.36 -6.17
C LEU A 19 -4.12 -4.01 -7.04
N PHE A 20 -3.96 -4.69 -8.18
CA PHE A 20 -2.94 -4.38 -9.16
C PHE A 20 -3.14 -2.97 -9.73
N THR A 21 -4.36 -2.63 -10.18
CA THR A 21 -4.68 -1.29 -10.69
C THR A 21 -4.41 -0.23 -9.62
N PHE A 22 -4.85 -0.45 -8.38
CA PHE A 22 -4.60 0.46 -7.28
C PHE A 22 -3.10 0.66 -7.00
N GLY A 23 -2.32 -0.42 -6.97
CA GLY A 23 -0.86 -0.37 -6.78
C GLY A 23 -0.16 0.41 -7.90
N CYS A 24 -0.56 0.20 -9.16
CA CYS A 24 -0.06 0.97 -10.29
C CYS A 24 -0.42 2.46 -10.18
N THR A 25 -1.66 2.79 -9.81
CA THR A 25 -2.10 4.18 -9.62
C THR A 25 -1.30 4.87 -8.52
N LEU A 26 -1.11 4.22 -7.37
CA LEU A 26 -0.27 4.76 -6.31
C LEU A 26 1.17 4.97 -6.79
N ALA A 27 1.77 3.97 -7.44
CA ALA A 27 3.14 4.09 -7.96
C ALA A 27 3.31 5.29 -8.90
N VAL A 28 2.33 5.52 -9.78
CA VAL A 28 2.31 6.70 -10.67
C VAL A 28 2.22 8.00 -9.86
N VAL A 29 1.29 8.09 -8.89
CA VAL A 29 1.15 9.28 -8.03
C VAL A 29 2.45 9.58 -7.26
N LEU A 30 3.09 8.56 -6.69
CA LEU A 30 4.36 8.71 -6.00
C LEU A 30 5.47 9.18 -6.95
N THR A 31 5.50 8.65 -8.18
CA THR A 31 6.48 9.04 -9.19
C THR A 31 6.30 10.51 -9.61
N ILE A 32 5.05 10.97 -9.75
CA ILE A 32 4.74 12.38 -10.04
C ILE A 32 5.18 13.28 -8.89
N PHE A 33 4.92 12.91 -7.63
CA PHE A 33 5.39 13.70 -6.49
C PHE A 33 6.91 13.81 -6.40
N GLN A 34 7.60 12.73 -6.74
CA GLN A 34 9.06 12.72 -6.81
C GLN A 34 9.58 13.62 -7.96
N TYR A 35 8.86 13.70 -9.08
CA TYR A 35 9.21 14.55 -10.22
C TYR A 35 9.09 16.05 -9.90
N GLU A 36 7.97 16.48 -9.32
CA GLU A 36 7.68 17.89 -9.03
C GLU A 36 8.66 18.53 -8.04
N HIS A 37 9.16 17.76 -7.05
CA HIS A 37 10.00 18.29 -5.98
C HIS A 37 11.52 18.33 -6.29
N LYS A 38 11.91 18.37 -7.57
CA LYS A 38 13.33 18.46 -8.00
C LYS A 38 14.22 17.32 -7.49
N LEU A 39 13.72 16.09 -7.42
CA LEU A 39 14.63 14.96 -7.63
C LEU A 39 15.07 15.02 -9.09
N ARG A 40 16.30 15.50 -9.35
CA ARG A 40 17.05 15.18 -10.58
C ARG A 40 17.32 13.67 -10.58
N LEU A 41 16.27 12.87 -10.75
CA LEU A 41 16.35 11.41 -10.88
C LEU A 41 16.97 10.99 -12.21
N PHE A 42 17.06 11.92 -13.18
CA PHE A 42 17.64 11.63 -14.49
C PHE A 42 18.36 12.85 -15.05
N ASN A 43 19.67 12.90 -14.82
CA ASN A 43 20.57 13.61 -15.72
C ASN A 43 21.06 12.64 -16.80
N SER A 44 20.18 12.30 -17.74
CA SER A 44 20.62 11.86 -19.07
C SER A 44 19.57 12.20 -20.12
N PRO A 45 19.94 12.91 -21.20
CA PRO A 45 19.02 13.21 -22.27
C PRO A 45 18.85 11.95 -23.11
N ARG A 46 17.58 11.59 -23.35
CA ARG A 46 17.11 10.74 -24.46
C ARG A 46 17.22 9.23 -24.20
N PHE A 47 16.06 8.57 -24.24
CA PHE A 47 15.84 7.13 -24.43
C PHE A 47 16.14 6.12 -23.30
N MET A 48 16.90 6.46 -22.26
CA MET A 48 17.15 5.55 -21.11
C MET A 48 16.34 5.91 -19.85
N LEU A 49 15.25 6.67 -20.01
CA LEU A 49 14.37 7.10 -18.91
C LEU A 49 13.23 6.12 -18.65
N THR A 50 12.84 5.37 -19.67
CA THR A 50 11.65 4.53 -19.65
C THR A 50 11.90 3.23 -18.88
N LEU A 51 13.07 2.59 -19.03
CA LEU A 51 13.32 1.26 -18.46
C LEU A 51 13.29 1.19 -16.92
N PRO A 52 13.88 2.14 -16.15
CA PRO A 52 13.87 2.09 -14.68
C PRO A 52 12.49 2.38 -14.09
N ILE A 53 11.84 3.43 -14.58
CA ILE A 53 10.52 3.90 -14.11
C ILE A 53 9.43 2.89 -14.50
N LEU A 54 9.50 2.39 -15.74
CA LEU A 54 8.58 1.36 -16.24
C LEU A 54 8.81 -0.01 -15.59
N SER A 55 9.96 -0.27 -14.97
CA SER A 55 10.18 -1.49 -14.18
C SER A 55 9.67 -1.35 -12.74
N LEU A 56 9.72 -0.16 -12.15
CA LEU A 56 9.28 0.06 -10.77
C LEU A 56 7.74 0.01 -10.60
N ILE A 57 7.01 0.54 -11.58
CA ILE A 57 5.54 0.54 -11.62
C ILE A 57 4.94 -0.88 -11.58
N PRO A 58 5.36 -1.84 -12.44
CA PRO A 58 4.87 -3.20 -12.39
C PRO A 58 5.37 -3.97 -11.16
N ILE A 59 6.56 -3.66 -10.61
CA ILE A 59 7.01 -4.27 -9.35
C ILE A 59 6.07 -3.87 -8.20
N CYS A 60 5.67 -2.60 -8.13
CA CYS A 60 4.73 -2.14 -7.11
C CYS A 60 3.33 -2.74 -7.31
N GLY A 61 2.81 -2.75 -8.54
CA GLY A 61 1.52 -3.38 -8.86
C GLY A 61 1.51 -4.88 -8.58
N PHE A 62 2.57 -5.60 -8.97
CA PHE A 62 2.73 -7.03 -8.70
C PHE A 62 2.85 -7.31 -7.20
N GLY A 63 3.63 -6.52 -6.47
CA GLY A 63 3.71 -6.60 -5.01
C GLY A 63 2.35 -6.41 -4.34
N ALA A 64 1.55 -5.44 -4.80
CA ALA A 64 0.21 -5.20 -4.28
C ALA A 64 -0.74 -6.37 -4.55
N ALA A 65 -0.71 -6.93 -5.75
CA ALA A 65 -1.48 -8.12 -6.11
C ALA A 65 -1.07 -9.34 -5.27
N LEU A 66 0.25 -9.55 -5.09
CA LEU A 66 0.80 -10.65 -4.32
C LEU A 66 0.42 -10.56 -2.85
N VAL A 67 0.55 -9.39 -2.22
CA VAL A 67 0.09 -9.11 -0.85
C VAL A 67 -1.42 -9.35 -0.74
N GLY A 68 -2.16 -8.86 -1.73
CA GLY A 68 -3.59 -9.07 -1.88
C GLY A 68 -4.01 -10.53 -1.89
N LEU A 69 -3.20 -11.40 -2.49
CA LEU A 69 -3.45 -12.84 -2.60
C LEU A 69 -2.91 -13.63 -1.40
N LEU A 70 -1.76 -13.25 -0.84
CA LEU A 70 -1.11 -13.93 0.28
C LEU A 70 -1.83 -13.67 1.60
N TYR A 71 -2.25 -12.43 1.86
CA TYR A 71 -2.94 -12.05 3.10
C TYR A 71 -4.14 -12.96 3.47
N PRO A 72 -5.11 -13.24 2.57
CA PRO A 72 -6.26 -14.09 2.86
C PRO A 72 -5.84 -15.55 3.10
N MET A 73 -4.77 -16.01 2.44
CA MET A 73 -4.27 -17.37 2.61
C MET A 73 -3.66 -17.50 4.00
N VAL A 74 -2.77 -16.57 4.38
CA VAL A 74 -2.13 -16.55 5.70
C VAL A 74 -3.16 -16.50 6.82
N ILE A 75 -4.16 -15.62 6.73
CA ILE A 75 -5.20 -15.55 7.76
C ILE A 75 -6.07 -16.81 7.80
N SER A 76 -6.41 -17.40 6.65
CA SER A 76 -7.18 -18.64 6.59
C SER A 76 -6.43 -19.83 7.19
N THR A 77 -5.12 -19.93 6.94
CA THR A 77 -4.25 -20.97 7.51
C THR A 77 -4.13 -20.80 9.03
N ILE A 78 -3.90 -19.56 9.51
CA ILE A 78 -3.82 -19.27 10.94
C ILE A 78 -5.15 -19.62 11.62
N GLN A 79 -6.28 -19.17 11.06
CA GLN A 79 -7.61 -19.44 11.59
C GLN A 79 -7.95 -20.94 11.63
N GLN A 80 -7.49 -21.71 10.64
CA GLN A 80 -7.66 -23.16 10.60
C GLN A 80 -6.80 -23.89 11.64
N THR A 81 -5.62 -23.36 11.99
CA THR A 81 -4.78 -23.90 13.08
C THR A 81 -5.28 -23.51 14.47
N SER A 82 -6.00 -22.39 14.60
CA SER A 82 -6.50 -21.85 15.85
C SER A 82 -8.01 -22.08 16.03
N PHE A 83 -8.47 -23.34 15.96
CA PHE A 83 -9.86 -23.74 16.27
C PHE A 83 -10.36 -23.32 17.68
N LEU A 84 -9.52 -22.69 18.51
CA LEU A 84 -9.83 -22.22 19.87
C LEU A 84 -9.93 -20.68 20.03
N GLU A 85 -9.81 -19.87 18.98
CA GLU A 85 -9.93 -18.40 19.09
C GLU A 85 -11.27 -17.87 18.51
N HIS A 86 -12.33 -18.67 18.55
CA HIS A 86 -13.67 -18.24 18.12
C HIS A 86 -14.35 -17.30 19.14
N ASN A 87 -13.70 -16.89 20.24
CA ASN A 87 -14.35 -16.14 21.33
C ASN A 87 -13.73 -14.78 21.70
N ASN A 88 -12.94 -14.15 20.83
CA ASN A 88 -12.61 -12.74 21.04
C ASN A 88 -12.52 -11.99 19.71
N ASN A 89 -13.41 -11.00 19.55
CA ASN A 89 -13.42 -9.97 18.49
C ASN A 89 -14.28 -10.22 17.23
N ASN A 90 -15.42 -10.90 17.37
CA ASN A 90 -16.54 -10.78 16.42
C ASN A 90 -17.30 -9.43 16.51
N ASN A 91 -16.77 -8.45 17.24
CA ASN A 91 -17.37 -7.14 17.36
C ASN A 91 -16.56 -6.11 16.54
N ASN A 92 -17.15 -5.70 15.42
CA ASN A 92 -17.24 -4.28 15.00
C ASN A 92 -16.14 -3.63 14.16
N ASN A 93 -15.31 -4.36 13.42
CA ASN A 93 -14.41 -3.72 12.45
C ASN A 93 -14.94 -3.84 11.02
N ILE A 94 -16.14 -3.30 10.78
CA ILE A 94 -16.52 -2.89 9.42
C ILE A 94 -15.51 -1.80 9.03
N ILE A 95 -14.49 -2.19 8.27
CA ILE A 95 -13.58 -1.24 7.64
C ILE A 95 -14.41 -0.30 6.79
N ARG A 96 -14.57 0.93 7.26
CA ARG A 96 -15.25 1.97 6.50
C ARG A 96 -14.33 2.42 5.38
N LYS A 97 -14.89 2.67 4.20
CA LYS A 97 -14.18 3.30 3.07
C LYS A 97 -13.46 4.60 3.52
N SER A 98 -14.02 5.33 4.49
CA SER A 98 -13.40 6.52 5.11
C SER A 98 -12.06 6.24 5.77
N GLU A 99 -11.90 5.11 6.46
CA GLU A 99 -10.63 4.77 7.13
C GLU A 99 -9.56 4.39 6.11
N VAL A 100 -9.97 3.76 5.01
CA VAL A 100 -9.08 3.50 3.87
C VAL A 100 -8.65 4.81 3.22
N CYS A 101 -9.55 5.77 2.98
CA CYS A 101 -9.15 7.08 2.45
C CYS A 101 -8.19 7.84 3.38
N LYS A 102 -8.41 7.79 4.70
CA LYS A 102 -7.48 8.39 5.69
C LYS A 102 -6.09 7.77 5.60
N SER A 103 -5.99 6.44 5.49
CA SER A 103 -4.68 5.76 5.37
C SER A 103 -3.96 6.12 4.07
N VAL A 104 -4.68 6.27 2.95
CA VAL A 104 -4.11 6.77 1.69
C VAL A 104 -3.54 8.18 1.88
N VAL A 105 -4.30 9.09 2.47
CA VAL A 105 -3.85 10.48 2.68
C VAL A 105 -2.63 10.55 3.59
N ILE A 106 -2.61 9.80 4.69
CA ILE A 106 -1.45 9.75 5.58
C ILE A 106 -0.23 9.14 4.88
N PHE A 107 -0.42 8.08 4.07
CA PHE A 107 0.64 7.48 3.28
C PHE A 107 1.26 8.48 2.28
N LEU A 108 0.43 9.23 1.55
CA LEU A 108 0.88 10.29 0.67
C LEU A 108 1.60 11.41 1.45
N GLY A 109 1.11 11.73 2.65
CA GLY A 109 1.76 12.64 3.58
C GLY A 109 3.17 12.19 3.96
N ILE A 110 3.35 10.92 4.35
CA ILE A 110 4.66 10.32 4.66
C ILE A 110 5.57 10.37 3.44
N ASN A 111 5.06 10.06 2.24
CA ASN A 111 5.83 10.15 1.01
C ASN A 111 6.32 11.57 0.71
N HIS A 112 5.43 12.56 0.85
CA HIS A 112 5.77 13.95 0.69
C HIS A 112 6.76 14.44 1.76
N LEU A 113 6.59 13.98 3.02
CA LEU A 113 7.52 14.22 4.14
C LEU A 113 8.92 13.70 3.84
N CYS A 114 9.01 12.50 3.27
CA CYS A 114 10.28 11.99 2.76
C CYS A 114 10.82 13.03 1.77
N VAL A 115 10.16 13.28 0.64
CA VAL A 115 10.77 14.02 -0.47
C VAL A 115 11.10 15.47 -0.11
N LYS A 116 10.29 16.12 0.74
CA LYS A 116 10.36 17.57 0.97
C LYS A 116 11.27 17.99 2.11
N ILE A 117 11.50 17.17 3.14
CA ILE A 117 12.16 17.67 4.37
C ILE A 117 13.66 17.35 4.37
N PRO A 118 14.54 18.33 4.08
CA PRO A 118 15.96 18.19 4.33
C PRO A 118 16.19 18.31 5.84
N PHE A 119 16.14 17.19 6.56
CA PHE A 119 16.52 17.19 7.96
C PHE A 119 18.03 17.44 8.07
N ARG A 120 18.39 18.33 8.99
CA ARG A 120 19.79 18.67 9.30
C ARG A 120 20.55 17.52 10.00
N SER A 121 19.82 16.58 10.60
CA SER A 121 20.35 15.45 11.35
C SER A 121 19.64 14.15 10.96
N ASP A 122 20.42 13.17 10.54
CA ASP A 122 20.01 11.82 10.14
C ASP A 122 19.18 11.07 11.21
N LEU A 123 19.49 11.33 12.48
CA LEU A 123 18.78 10.75 13.63
C LEU A 123 17.34 11.27 13.76
N HIS A 124 17.13 12.58 13.60
CA HIS A 124 15.80 13.18 13.73
C HIS A 124 14.88 12.68 12.62
N PHE A 125 15.44 12.47 11.42
CA PHE A 125 14.69 11.94 10.30
C PHE A 125 14.20 10.51 10.55
N THR A 126 15.11 9.63 10.96
CA THR A 126 14.79 8.23 11.23
C THR A 126 13.77 8.11 12.38
N LEU A 127 13.93 8.89 13.43
CA LEU A 127 13.02 8.87 14.59
C LEU A 127 11.61 9.34 14.22
N THR A 128 11.49 10.40 13.41
CA THR A 128 10.20 10.89 12.90
C THR A 128 9.48 9.81 12.10
N LEU A 129 10.23 9.12 11.25
CA LEU A 129 9.73 8.11 10.33
C LEU A 129 9.32 6.81 11.07
N VAL A 130 10.08 6.41 12.09
CA VAL A 130 9.67 5.34 13.02
C VAL A 130 8.40 5.71 13.77
N PHE A 131 8.29 6.95 14.26
CA PHE A 131 7.07 7.44 14.90
C PHE A 131 5.87 7.37 13.96
N PHE A 132 6.02 7.74 12.68
CA PHE A 132 4.98 7.59 11.68
C PHE A 132 4.59 6.13 11.44
N CYS A 133 5.55 5.19 11.38
CA CYS A 133 5.24 3.76 11.26
C CYS A 133 4.43 3.24 12.45
N ILE A 134 4.80 3.61 13.67
CA ILE A 134 4.09 3.22 14.89
C ILE A 134 2.70 3.84 14.92
N ALA A 135 2.59 5.12 14.58
CA ALA A 135 1.30 5.81 14.49
C ALA A 135 0.40 5.18 13.42
N PHE A 136 0.95 4.84 12.25
CA PHE A 136 0.21 4.20 11.17
C PHE A 136 -0.31 2.82 11.56
N TRP A 137 0.51 2.04 12.25
CA TRP A 137 0.08 0.76 12.83
C TRP A 137 -1.03 0.96 13.87
N TRP A 138 -0.83 1.87 14.83
CA TRP A 138 -1.78 2.12 15.91
C TRP A 138 -3.13 2.64 15.41
N TRP A 139 -3.14 3.50 14.39
CA TRP A 139 -4.35 4.16 13.90
C TRP A 139 -5.22 3.26 13.02
N PHE A 140 -4.61 2.36 12.23
CA PHE A 140 -5.33 1.60 11.21
C PHE A 140 -5.51 0.13 11.57
N ASP A 141 -4.55 -0.51 12.23
CA ASP A 141 -4.63 -1.94 12.49
C ASP A 141 -3.96 -2.32 13.80
N ARG A 142 -4.76 -2.48 14.86
CA ARG A 142 -4.27 -3.03 16.14
C ARG A 142 -3.83 -4.50 16.02
N SER A 143 -3.94 -5.12 14.84
CA SER A 143 -3.57 -6.51 14.60
C SER A 143 -2.05 -6.69 14.46
N ILE A 144 -1.46 -7.43 15.41
CA ILE A 144 -0.05 -7.83 15.39
C ILE A 144 0.29 -8.67 14.16
N ILE A 145 -0.64 -9.49 13.66
CA ILE A 145 -0.42 -10.33 12.48
C ILE A 145 -0.16 -9.47 11.24
N THR A 146 -0.95 -8.41 11.05
CA THR A 146 -0.75 -7.49 9.92
C THR A 146 0.56 -6.73 10.00
N PHE A 147 1.00 -6.40 11.22
CA PHE A 147 2.28 -5.75 11.45
C PHE A 147 3.44 -6.64 11.05
N ILE A 148 3.48 -7.87 11.55
CA ILE A 148 4.55 -8.84 11.24
C ILE A 148 4.57 -9.14 9.74
N PHE A 149 3.41 -9.37 9.13
CA PHE A 149 3.32 -9.63 7.70
C PHE A 149 3.82 -8.44 6.86
N SER A 150 3.49 -7.21 7.27
CA SER A 150 3.96 -5.99 6.57
C SER A 150 5.47 -5.78 6.71
N ILE A 151 6.07 -6.12 7.85
CA ILE A 151 7.53 -6.10 8.03
C ILE A 151 8.20 -7.10 7.08
N LEU A 152 7.70 -8.33 7.01
CA LEU A 152 8.25 -9.36 6.12
C LEU A 152 8.20 -8.92 4.65
N VAL A 153 7.06 -8.41 4.20
CA VAL A 153 6.89 -7.89 2.84
C VAL A 153 7.82 -6.72 2.58
N SER A 154 7.92 -5.76 3.51
CA SER A 154 8.80 -4.60 3.37
C SER A 154 10.27 -5.00 3.24
N LEU A 155 10.73 -5.99 4.03
CA LEU A 155 12.10 -6.48 3.97
C LEU A 155 12.40 -7.12 2.61
N ILE A 156 11.48 -7.96 2.10
CA ILE A 156 11.60 -8.56 0.77
C ILE A 156 11.66 -7.48 -0.32
N LEU A 157 10.72 -6.53 -0.29
CA LEU A 157 10.61 -5.49 -1.32
C LEU A 157 11.80 -4.54 -1.30
N THR A 158 12.31 -4.20 -0.11
CA THR A 158 13.53 -3.41 0.06
C THR A 158 14.74 -4.17 -0.48
N THR A 159 14.85 -5.46 -0.19
CA THR A 159 15.95 -6.30 -0.71
C THR A 159 15.92 -6.35 -2.24
N ILE A 160 14.75 -6.53 -2.85
CA ILE A 160 14.58 -6.49 -4.31
C ILE A 160 15.02 -5.13 -4.87
N THR A 161 14.63 -4.04 -4.20
CA THR A 161 14.99 -2.68 -4.61
C THR A 161 16.49 -2.43 -4.52
N GLU A 162 17.15 -2.90 -3.46
CA GLU A 162 18.60 -2.82 -3.28
C GLU A 162 19.37 -3.64 -4.33
N ILE A 163 18.89 -4.84 -4.67
CA ILE A 163 19.45 -5.66 -5.75
C ILE A 163 19.34 -4.92 -7.09
N LEU A 164 18.18 -4.32 -7.35
CA LEU A 164 17.92 -3.60 -8.60
C LEU A 164 18.75 -2.31 -8.73
N LEU A 165 18.98 -1.63 -7.60
CA LEU A 165 19.88 -0.48 -7.48
C LEU A 165 21.33 -0.90 -7.76
N ARG A 166 21.77 -2.03 -7.19
CA ARG A 166 23.12 -2.57 -7.42
C ARG A 166 23.32 -3.07 -8.86
N ALA A 167 22.27 -3.58 -9.49
CA ALA A 167 22.28 -3.98 -10.91
C ALA A 167 22.32 -2.78 -11.87
N GLY A 168 22.25 -1.54 -11.37
CA GLY A 168 22.26 -0.32 -12.18
C GLY A 168 20.95 -0.04 -12.92
N ALA A 169 19.90 -0.84 -12.66
CA ALA A 169 18.59 -0.70 -13.28
C ALA A 169 17.76 0.43 -12.65
N LEU A 170 18.06 0.83 -11.41
CA LEU A 170 17.57 2.06 -10.78
C LEU A 170 18.77 2.96 -10.47
N GLN A 171 18.71 4.24 -10.84
CA GLN A 171 19.73 5.22 -10.47
C GLN A 171 19.06 6.28 -9.60
N TYR A 172 19.42 6.33 -8.32
CA TYR A 172 18.98 7.37 -7.38
C TYR A 172 20.16 8.30 -7.09
N THR A 173 19.98 9.61 -7.29
CA THR A 173 21.01 10.65 -7.05
C THR A 173 20.91 11.28 -5.64
N TYR A 174 20.26 10.62 -4.68
CA TYR A 174 20.14 11.10 -3.30
C TYR A 174 21.19 10.48 -2.37
N SER A 175 21.43 11.13 -1.23
CA SER A 175 22.31 10.59 -0.18
C SER A 175 21.89 9.17 0.20
N ASP A 176 22.81 8.21 0.11
CA ASP A 176 22.58 6.78 0.35
C ASP A 176 21.84 6.51 1.66
N PHE A 177 22.06 7.36 2.68
CA PHE A 177 21.43 7.23 3.99
C PHE A 177 19.92 7.49 3.94
N TYR A 178 19.50 8.54 3.24
CA TYR A 178 18.11 8.94 3.16
C TYR A 178 17.26 7.88 2.42
N LEU A 179 17.81 7.33 1.33
CA LEU A 179 17.11 6.30 0.56
C LEU A 179 16.94 5.01 1.38
N LYS A 180 17.99 4.60 2.10
CA LYS A 180 17.99 3.41 2.97
C LYS A 180 16.98 3.48 4.11
N THR A 181 16.65 4.68 4.60
CA THR A 181 15.65 4.84 5.67
C THR A 181 14.24 5.05 5.11
N CYS A 182 14.07 5.79 4.01
CA CYS A 182 12.75 6.06 3.43
C CYS A 182 12.10 4.84 2.78
N VAL A 183 12.88 4.10 1.97
CA VAL A 183 12.37 2.98 1.18
C VAL A 183 11.72 1.91 2.06
N PRO A 184 12.34 1.40 3.15
CA PRO A 184 11.68 0.41 4.01
C PRO A 184 10.42 0.96 4.68
N CYS A 185 10.39 2.23 5.07
CA CYS A 185 9.18 2.82 5.65
C CYS A 185 8.04 2.97 4.64
N LEU A 186 8.33 3.45 3.44
CA LEU A 186 7.32 3.60 2.40
C LEU A 186 6.77 2.25 1.96
N THR A 187 7.63 1.24 1.82
CA THR A 187 7.20 -0.12 1.50
C THR A 187 6.38 -0.75 2.63
N PHE A 188 6.75 -0.51 3.89
CA PHE A 188 6.00 -0.95 5.06
C PHE A 188 4.60 -0.31 5.14
N ALA A 189 4.51 1.02 5.04
CA ALA A 189 3.24 1.73 5.07
C ALA A 189 2.35 1.36 3.85
N GLY A 190 2.94 1.20 2.68
CA GLY A 190 2.26 0.75 1.47
C GLY A 190 1.71 -0.69 1.58
N ALA A 191 2.45 -1.59 2.24
CA ALA A 191 1.99 -2.94 2.51
C ALA A 191 0.75 -2.95 3.42
N ILE A 192 0.78 -2.19 4.52
CA ILE A 192 -0.38 -2.04 5.42
C ILE A 192 -1.59 -1.50 4.65
N LEU A 193 -1.41 -0.43 3.87
CA LEU A 193 -2.48 0.16 3.06
C LEU A 193 -3.11 -0.86 2.10
N THR A 194 -2.27 -1.65 1.41
CA THR A 194 -2.72 -2.69 0.49
C THR A 194 -3.53 -3.76 1.23
N ILE A 195 -3.09 -4.17 2.42
CA ILE A 195 -3.82 -5.14 3.26
C ILE A 195 -5.17 -4.58 3.68
N GLN A 196 -5.26 -3.29 4.05
CA GLN A 196 -6.53 -2.68 4.42
C GLN A 196 -7.54 -2.64 3.27
N ILE A 197 -7.08 -2.31 2.06
CA ILE A 197 -7.91 -2.36 0.86
C ILE A 197 -8.32 -3.79 0.52
N THR A 198 -7.40 -4.73 0.71
CA THR A 198 -7.64 -6.16 0.53
C THR A 198 -8.76 -6.65 1.46
N LYS A 199 -8.73 -6.24 2.74
CA LYS A 199 -9.79 -6.53 3.70
C LYS A 199 -11.12 -5.86 3.29
N LEU A 200 -11.10 -4.59 2.88
CA LEU A 200 -12.27 -3.87 2.39
C LEU A 200 -12.92 -4.57 1.19
N LEU A 201 -12.11 -5.06 0.24
CA LEU A 201 -12.59 -5.78 -0.96
C LEU A 201 -13.12 -7.18 -0.64
N SER A 202 -12.75 -7.76 0.49
CA SER A 202 -13.15 -9.11 0.91
C SER A 202 -14.44 -9.12 1.73
N GLN A 203 -14.94 -7.96 2.15
CA GLN A 203 -16.17 -7.88 2.93
C GLN A 203 -17.38 -8.25 2.05
N PRO A 204 -18.19 -9.26 2.44
CA PRO A 204 -19.42 -9.57 1.74
C PRO A 204 -20.43 -8.46 1.99
N GLY A 205 -20.76 -7.68 0.95
CA GLY A 205 -21.87 -6.73 0.97
C GLY A 205 -21.52 -5.26 1.26
N GLN A 206 -20.70 -4.63 0.41
CA GLN A 206 -20.72 -3.17 0.27
C GLN A 206 -21.15 -2.82 -1.16
N PRO A 207 -22.40 -2.35 -1.38
CA PRO A 207 -22.80 -1.81 -2.67
C PRO A 207 -21.81 -0.72 -3.09
N SER A 208 -21.45 -0.80 -4.37
CA SER A 208 -20.84 0.26 -5.14
C SER A 208 -21.53 1.58 -4.81
N SER A 209 -20.77 2.48 -4.21
CA SER A 209 -21.14 3.87 -3.97
C SER A 209 -21.22 4.59 -5.32
N THR A 210 -22.36 4.42 -5.99
CA THR A 210 -22.75 5.12 -7.21
C THR A 210 -24.19 5.65 -7.13
N LEU A 211 -24.80 5.78 -5.94
CA LEU A 211 -26.19 6.25 -5.79
C LEU A 211 -26.46 7.29 -4.71
N ASP A 212 -25.47 7.83 -3.99
CA ASP A 212 -25.70 8.92 -3.01
C ASP A 212 -25.33 10.32 -3.55
N ILE A 213 -25.42 10.53 -4.87
CA ILE A 213 -25.43 11.89 -5.46
C ILE A 213 -26.83 12.23 -6.00
N SER A 214 -27.76 11.26 -6.11
CA SER A 214 -29.13 11.54 -6.58
C SER A 214 -30.10 11.96 -5.48
N ASN A 215 -29.84 11.69 -4.19
CA ASN A 215 -30.81 11.99 -3.12
C ASN A 215 -30.61 13.36 -2.43
N GLU A 216 -29.52 14.09 -2.70
CA GLU A 216 -29.34 15.44 -2.15
C GLU A 216 -29.96 16.53 -3.06
N HIS A 217 -30.36 16.17 -4.29
CA HIS A 217 -31.00 17.12 -5.22
C HIS A 217 -32.53 17.14 -5.15
N GLU A 218 -33.18 16.19 -4.46
CA GLU A 218 -34.64 16.19 -4.30
C GLU A 218 -35.10 16.97 -3.06
N HIS A 219 -34.20 17.22 -2.09
CA HIS A 219 -34.53 17.99 -0.89
C HIS A 219 -34.43 19.51 -1.05
N ILE A 220 -33.83 20.01 -2.14
CA ILE A 220 -33.71 21.46 -2.44
C ILE A 220 -34.90 21.98 -3.27
N LYS A 221 -35.81 21.11 -3.73
CA LYS A 221 -36.95 21.53 -4.57
C LYS A 221 -38.27 21.71 -3.82
N ASN A 222 -38.28 21.50 -2.50
CA ASN A 222 -39.50 21.57 -1.69
C ASN A 222 -39.46 22.63 -0.57
N ASP A 223 -38.51 23.56 -0.62
CA ASP A 223 -38.55 24.80 0.18
C ASP A 223 -38.57 26.03 -0.75
#